data_AF-A0A3D0EVJ0-F1
#
_entry.id   AF-A0A3D0EVJ0-F1
#
_cell.length_a   1.000
_cell.length_b   1.000
_cell.length_c   1.000
_cell.angle_alpha   90.00
_cell.angle_beta   90.00
_cell.angle_gamma   90.00
#
_symmetry.space_group_name_H-M   'P 1'
#
loop_
_entity.id
_entity.type
_entity.pdbx_description
1 polymer ?
#
loop_
_entity_poly.entity_id
_entity_poly.type
_entity_poly.pdbx_seq_one_letter_code
_entity_poly.pdbx_strand_id
1 'polypeptide(L)'
;SAYSSPERDKFWTRIERVSEGETEIYVSHQGMKKVMTMSGEMILNTWADTPRDPNAEAKMLYELMLYLGLPEETVAASGISNEAKPMATLVSIDDESGGYALMVADSVQRVWDRVGIVLLTMGASLESRDEAKGLYFVRYHDPDGQVVKKGIDRLKFWKEAKVSEPMVYRIMVSGDDEASMVTIQDENGQAVHNDTEKRILLVLQERLG
;
A
#
# COMPACT_ATOMS: atom_id res chain seq x y z
N SER A 1 15.34 11.34 24.15
CA SER A 1 16.30 10.64 23.26
C SER A 1 15.53 9.59 22.50
N ALA A 2 15.32 9.76 21.19
CA ALA A 2 14.61 8.76 20.40
C ALA A 2 15.54 7.56 20.20
N TYR A 3 15.17 6.40 20.74
CA TYR A 3 15.86 5.15 20.44
C TYR A 3 15.48 4.76 19.01
N SER A 4 16.36 5.06 18.05
CA SER A 4 16.25 4.48 16.70
C SER A 4 16.84 3.07 16.72
N SER A 5 16.10 2.10 16.21
CA SER A 5 16.60 0.73 16.06
C SER A 5 17.48 0.65 14.80
N PRO A 6 18.64 -0.03 14.84
CA PRO A 6 19.46 -0.20 13.64
C PRO A 6 18.69 -0.87 12.49
N GLU A 7 18.88 -0.35 11.28
CA GLU A 7 18.35 -0.86 10.02
C GLU A 7 19.50 -1.35 9.12
N ARG A 8 19.20 -2.29 8.22
CA ARG A 8 20.14 -2.84 7.22
C ARG A 8 19.41 -3.09 5.92
N ASP A 9 20.04 -2.69 4.83
CA ASP A 9 19.54 -2.95 3.48
C ASP A 9 20.42 -3.98 2.78
N LYS A 10 19.78 -4.90 2.06
CA LYS A 10 20.44 -5.87 1.20
C LYS A 10 19.89 -5.73 -0.21
N PHE A 11 20.77 -5.62 -1.18
CA PHE A 11 20.42 -5.54 -2.60
C PHE A 11 20.90 -6.78 -3.35
N TRP A 12 20.08 -7.27 -4.27
CA TRP A 12 20.50 -8.22 -5.30
C TRP A 12 20.45 -7.54 -6.65
N THR A 13 21.50 -7.75 -7.45
CA THR A 13 21.58 -7.28 -8.82
C THR A 13 21.67 -8.47 -9.75
N ARG A 14 20.84 -8.49 -10.78
CA ARG A 14 20.91 -9.46 -11.88
C ARG A 14 21.19 -8.70 -13.17
N ILE A 15 22.16 -9.19 -13.94
CA ILE A 15 22.63 -8.55 -15.17
C ILE A 15 22.48 -9.57 -16.28
N GLU A 16 21.73 -9.25 -17.32
CA GLU A 16 21.44 -10.15 -18.44
C GLU A 16 21.80 -9.48 -19.77
N ARG A 17 22.52 -10.22 -20.63
CA ARG A 17 22.80 -9.76 -21.99
C ARG A 17 21.69 -10.25 -22.92
N VAL A 18 20.93 -9.33 -23.49
CA VAL A 18 19.75 -9.64 -24.29
C VAL A 18 20.05 -9.66 -25.79
N SER A 19 20.94 -8.78 -26.27
CA SER A 19 21.38 -8.75 -27.66
C SER A 19 22.78 -8.15 -27.79
N GLU A 20 23.29 -7.99 -29.03
CA GLU A 20 24.59 -7.38 -29.27
C GLU A 20 24.56 -5.89 -28.89
N GLY A 21 25.29 -5.54 -27.83
CA GLY A 21 25.36 -4.17 -27.31
C GLY A 21 24.32 -3.81 -26.26
N GLU A 22 23.38 -4.70 -25.94
CA GLU A 22 22.32 -4.45 -24.97
C GLU A 22 22.49 -5.28 -23.69
N THR A 23 22.20 -4.67 -22.54
CA THR A 23 22.27 -5.32 -21.23
C THR A 23 21.15 -4.80 -20.35
N GLU A 24 20.39 -5.72 -19.78
CA GLU A 24 19.37 -5.41 -18.79
C GLU A 24 19.93 -5.59 -17.38
N ILE A 25 19.58 -4.67 -16.49
CA ILE A 25 20.01 -4.68 -15.09
C ILE A 25 18.76 -4.61 -14.22
N TYR A 26 18.63 -5.60 -13.35
CA TYR A 26 17.55 -5.69 -12.38
C TYR A 26 18.14 -5.51 -10.98
N VAL A 27 17.51 -4.67 -10.16
CA VAL A 27 17.86 -4.47 -8.75
C VAL A 27 16.64 -4.81 -7.88
N SER A 28 16.87 -5.54 -6.80
CA SER A 28 15.84 -5.82 -5.79
C SER A 28 16.37 -5.57 -4.39
N HIS A 29 15.50 -5.11 -3.49
CA HIS A 29 15.83 -4.71 -2.13
C HIS A 29 15.20 -5.68 -1.10
N GLN A 30 15.91 -5.91 0.01
CA GLN A 30 15.38 -6.46 1.25
C GLN A 30 15.90 -5.64 2.43
N GLY A 31 14.99 -4.98 3.13
CA GLY A 31 15.31 -4.30 4.37
C GLY A 31 15.23 -5.24 5.57
N MET A 32 15.98 -4.93 6.61
CA MET A 32 15.97 -5.63 7.89
C MET A 32 16.03 -4.61 9.02
N LYS A 33 15.19 -4.77 10.04
CA LYS A 33 15.25 -3.98 11.26
C LYS A 33 15.63 -4.83 12.45
N LYS A 34 16.38 -4.25 13.38
CA LYS A 34 16.69 -4.90 14.65
C LYS A 34 15.45 -4.89 15.54
N VAL A 35 14.95 -6.08 15.91
CA VAL A 35 13.83 -6.28 16.83
C VAL A 35 14.37 -6.85 18.15
N MET A 36 13.92 -6.24 19.25
CA MET A 36 14.22 -6.71 20.60
C MET A 36 13.04 -7.53 21.09
N THR A 37 13.26 -8.82 21.32
CA THR A 37 12.23 -9.73 21.87
C THR A 37 12.64 -10.13 23.28
N MET A 38 11.71 -10.03 24.22
CA MET A 38 11.91 -10.52 25.58
C MET A 38 11.47 -11.97 25.68
N SER A 39 12.36 -12.84 26.17
CA SER A 39 12.06 -14.24 26.49
C SER A 39 12.45 -14.50 27.94
N GLY A 40 11.50 -14.36 28.86
CA GLY A 40 11.77 -14.33 30.30
C GLY A 40 12.55 -13.07 30.69
N GLU A 41 13.68 -13.23 31.38
CA GLU A 41 14.59 -12.12 31.73
C GLU A 41 15.61 -11.80 30.62
N MET A 42 15.62 -12.57 29.53
CA MET A 42 16.59 -12.40 28.44
C MET A 42 16.05 -11.48 27.34
N ILE A 43 16.86 -10.49 26.95
CA ILE A 43 16.63 -9.65 25.78
C ILE A 43 17.36 -10.26 24.59
N LEU A 44 16.62 -10.78 23.61
CA LEU A 44 17.15 -11.28 22.36
C LEU A 44 17.09 -10.18 21.29
N ASN A 45 18.19 -9.94 20.61
CA ASN A 45 18.26 -9.03 19.47
C ASN A 45 18.25 -9.84 18.18
N THR A 46 17.19 -9.75 17.39
CA THR A 46 17.08 -10.45 16.09
C THR A 46 16.88 -9.45 14.96
N TRP A 47 17.35 -9.80 13.76
CA TRP A 47 17.01 -9.03 12.55
C TRP A 47 15.71 -9.61 12.00
N ALA A 48 14.71 -8.75 11.83
CA ALA A 48 13.46 -9.10 11.19
C ALA A 48 13.39 -8.40 9.84
N ASP A 49 12.97 -9.14 8.81
CA ASP A 49 12.76 -8.59 7.47
C ASP A 49 11.69 -7.50 7.50
N THR A 50 11.89 -6.46 6.68
CA THR A 50 10.91 -5.43 6.41
C THR A 50 10.40 -5.57 4.97
N PRO A 51 9.25 -4.96 4.63
CA PRO A 51 8.82 -4.84 3.25
C PRO A 51 9.93 -4.26 2.37
N ARG A 52 9.90 -4.63 1.08
CA ARG A 52 10.80 -4.04 0.10
C ARG A 52 10.47 -2.56 -0.07
N ASP A 53 11.50 -1.78 -0.37
CA ASP A 53 11.39 -0.34 -0.64
C ASP A 53 11.80 -0.07 -2.10
N PRO A 54 10.82 0.15 -3.00
CA PRO A 54 11.09 0.46 -4.39
C PRO A 54 11.80 1.80 -4.62
N ASN A 55 11.72 2.76 -3.69
CA ASN A 55 12.55 3.96 -3.77
C ASN A 55 14.03 3.62 -3.54
N ALA A 56 14.31 2.72 -2.60
CA ALA A 56 15.67 2.22 -2.40
C ALA A 56 16.17 1.43 -3.64
N GLU A 57 15.30 0.63 -4.27
CA GLU A 57 15.63 -0.08 -5.53
C GLU A 57 15.93 0.90 -6.67
N ALA A 58 15.06 1.90 -6.89
CA ALA A 58 15.21 2.91 -7.93
C ALA A 58 16.48 3.73 -7.73
N LYS A 59 16.75 4.16 -6.49
CA LYS A 59 17.97 4.90 -6.15
C LYS A 59 19.22 4.06 -6.39
N MET A 60 19.23 2.79 -5.93
CA MET A 60 20.37 1.90 -6.14
C MET A 60 20.62 1.63 -7.63
N LEU A 61 19.55 1.45 -8.42
CA LEU A 61 19.66 1.30 -9.87
C LEU A 61 20.19 2.58 -10.53
N TYR A 62 19.72 3.76 -10.12
CA TYR A 62 20.21 5.06 -10.59
C TYR A 62 21.71 5.20 -10.35
N GLU A 63 22.16 4.96 -9.12
CA GLU A 63 23.57 5.05 -8.73
C GLU A 63 24.42 4.01 -9.46
N LEU A 64 23.90 2.79 -9.67
CA LEU A 64 24.58 1.74 -10.42
C LEU A 64 24.76 2.14 -11.90
N MET A 65 23.76 2.73 -12.54
CA MET A 65 23.87 3.18 -13.93
C MET A 65 24.92 4.28 -14.10
N LEU A 66 24.97 5.23 -13.16
CA LEU A 66 26.03 6.24 -13.12
C LEU A 66 27.41 5.60 -12.92
N TYR A 67 27.52 4.64 -11.99
CA TYR A 67 28.77 3.93 -11.71
C TYR A 67 29.28 3.15 -12.93
N LEU A 68 28.37 2.60 -13.74
CA LEU A 68 28.68 1.92 -14.99
C LEU A 68 29.06 2.89 -16.14
N GLY A 69 29.00 4.20 -15.89
CA GLY A 69 29.50 5.23 -16.80
C GLY A 69 28.45 5.84 -17.72
N LEU A 70 27.15 5.62 -17.46
CA LEU A 70 26.11 6.33 -18.20
C LEU A 70 26.12 7.82 -17.80
N PRO A 71 25.94 8.76 -18.75
CA PRO A 71 25.75 10.17 -18.43
C PRO A 71 24.52 10.37 -17.55
N GLU A 72 24.60 11.30 -16.60
CA GLU A 72 23.49 11.60 -15.68
C GLU A 72 22.21 11.99 -16.41
N GLU A 73 22.31 12.77 -17.49
CA GLU A 73 21.19 13.14 -18.34
C GLU A 73 20.49 11.91 -18.95
N THR A 74 21.25 10.88 -19.34
CA THR A 74 20.72 9.63 -19.89
C THR A 74 20.00 8.82 -18.80
N VAL A 75 20.56 8.75 -17.59
CA VAL A 75 19.93 8.04 -16.47
C VAL A 75 18.66 8.76 -16.03
N ALA A 76 18.67 10.07 -15.88
CA ALA A 76 17.50 10.86 -15.50
C ALA A 76 16.37 10.77 -16.54
N ALA A 77 16.70 10.72 -17.83
CA ALA A 77 15.73 10.56 -18.91
C ALA A 77 15.11 9.15 -18.98
N SER A 78 15.70 8.15 -18.32
CA SER A 78 15.17 6.77 -18.31
C SER A 78 13.91 6.59 -17.45
N GLY A 79 13.51 7.61 -16.68
CA GLY A 79 12.40 7.53 -15.73
C GLY A 79 12.79 6.97 -14.36
N ILE A 80 14.01 6.43 -14.22
CA ILE A 80 14.58 6.00 -12.94
C ILE A 80 14.94 7.26 -12.14
N SER A 81 14.45 7.35 -10.90
CA SER A 81 14.65 8.51 -10.03
C SER A 81 15.51 8.14 -8.83
N ASN A 82 16.42 9.03 -8.44
CA ASN A 82 17.13 8.96 -7.17
C ASN A 82 16.34 9.63 -6.01
N GLU A 83 15.19 10.23 -6.32
CA GLU A 83 14.32 10.87 -5.34
C GLU A 83 13.33 9.85 -4.78
N ALA A 84 13.10 9.90 -3.47
CA ALA A 84 12.04 9.11 -2.84
C ALA A 84 10.68 9.68 -3.27
N LYS A 85 9.93 8.91 -4.07
CA LYS A 85 8.56 9.23 -4.46
C LYS A 85 7.59 8.35 -3.69
N PRO A 86 6.47 8.90 -3.20
CA PRO A 86 5.45 8.08 -2.56
C PRO A 86 4.91 7.08 -3.58
N MET A 87 5.04 5.78 -3.29
CA MET A 87 4.52 4.72 -4.16
C MET A 87 3.00 4.82 -4.32
N ALA A 88 2.33 5.31 -3.28
CA ALA A 88 0.90 5.46 -3.21
C ALA A 88 0.53 6.90 -2.81
N THR A 89 -0.33 7.54 -3.62
CA THR A 89 -0.76 8.92 -3.44
C THR A 89 -2.28 8.99 -3.33
N LEU A 90 -2.79 9.49 -2.21
CA LEU A 90 -4.22 9.76 -2.03
C LEU A 90 -4.62 10.96 -2.89
N VAL A 91 -5.66 10.81 -3.71
CA VAL A 91 -6.20 11.86 -4.59
C VAL A 91 -7.70 12.05 -4.34
N SER A 92 -8.19 13.27 -4.55
CA SER A 92 -9.63 13.56 -4.62
C SER A 92 -10.10 13.29 -6.04
N ILE A 93 -11.16 12.51 -6.21
CA ILE A 93 -11.75 12.15 -7.52
C ILE A 93 -13.11 12.80 -7.77
N ASP A 94 -13.79 13.27 -6.73
CA ASP A 94 -15.02 14.05 -6.85
C ASP A 94 -15.02 15.16 -5.79
N ASP A 95 -14.82 16.40 -6.22
CA ASP A 95 -14.71 17.57 -5.35
C ASP A 95 -16.07 18.01 -4.78
N GLU A 96 -17.18 17.61 -5.41
CA GLU A 96 -18.53 17.97 -4.96
C GLU A 96 -19.08 16.96 -3.94
N SER A 97 -18.77 15.66 -4.10
CA SER A 97 -19.18 14.62 -3.15
C SER A 97 -18.09 14.17 -2.17
N GLY A 98 -16.83 14.58 -2.37
CA GLY A 98 -15.71 14.27 -1.49
C GLY A 98 -15.14 12.85 -1.64
N GLY A 99 -15.16 12.30 -2.85
CA GLY A 99 -14.63 10.96 -3.13
C GLY A 99 -13.10 10.93 -3.18
N TYR A 100 -12.51 9.85 -2.66
CA TYR A 100 -11.07 9.64 -2.63
C TYR A 100 -10.65 8.36 -3.36
N ALA A 101 -9.45 8.38 -3.94
CA ALA A 101 -8.79 7.19 -4.47
C ALA A 101 -7.32 7.17 -4.07
N LEU A 102 -6.73 5.99 -4.08
CA LEU A 102 -5.28 5.83 -3.92
C LEU A 102 -4.65 5.46 -5.27
N MET A 103 -3.87 6.37 -5.83
CA MET A 103 -3.08 6.12 -7.04
C MET A 103 -1.78 5.45 -6.66
N VAL A 104 -1.44 4.34 -7.31
CA VAL A 104 -0.23 3.56 -7.05
C VAL A 104 0.53 3.39 -8.36
N ALA A 105 1.80 3.79 -8.39
CA ALA A 105 2.67 3.67 -9.56
C ALA A 105 3.22 2.24 -9.70
N ASP A 106 2.31 1.27 -9.87
CA ASP A 106 2.64 -0.12 -10.08
C ASP A 106 1.48 -0.87 -10.79
N SER A 107 1.77 -2.03 -11.40
CA SER A 107 0.80 -2.83 -12.15
C SER A 107 -0.34 -3.33 -11.28
N VAL A 108 -1.52 -3.52 -11.87
CA VAL A 108 -2.74 -3.98 -11.17
C VAL A 108 -2.52 -5.28 -10.39
N GLN A 109 -1.80 -6.26 -10.96
CA GLN A 109 -1.53 -7.54 -10.30
C GLN A 109 -0.64 -7.37 -9.05
N ARG A 110 0.42 -6.56 -9.16
CA ARG A 110 1.34 -6.32 -8.02
C ARG A 110 0.65 -5.52 -6.92
N VAL A 111 -0.16 -4.52 -7.27
CA VAL A 111 -0.92 -3.74 -6.28
C VAL A 111 -1.98 -4.61 -5.62
N TRP A 112 -2.67 -5.45 -6.37
CA TRP A 112 -3.60 -6.45 -5.84
C TRP A 112 -2.94 -7.32 -4.77
N ASP A 113 -1.83 -7.99 -5.11
CA ASP A 113 -1.11 -8.86 -4.18
C ASP A 113 -0.64 -8.11 -2.93
N ARG A 114 -0.11 -6.88 -3.09
CA ARG A 114 0.31 -6.03 -1.97
C ARG A 114 -0.86 -5.65 -1.06
N VAL A 115 -2.01 -5.25 -1.61
CA VAL A 115 -3.21 -4.95 -0.84
C VAL A 115 -3.64 -6.18 -0.04
N GLY A 116 -3.65 -7.37 -0.64
CA GLY A 116 -3.94 -8.62 0.05
C GLY A 116 -3.01 -8.89 1.24
N ILE A 117 -1.70 -8.70 1.07
CA ILE A 117 -0.69 -8.85 2.13
C ILE A 117 -0.90 -7.82 3.25
N VAL A 118 -1.16 -6.56 2.87
CA VAL A 118 -1.42 -5.47 3.81
C VAL A 118 -2.65 -5.78 4.67
N LEU A 119 -3.75 -6.20 4.05
CA LEU A 119 -4.98 -6.60 4.74
C LEU A 119 -4.74 -7.78 5.70
N LEU A 120 -4.00 -8.80 5.27
CA LEU A 120 -3.64 -9.94 6.12
C LEU A 120 -2.79 -9.49 7.32
N THR A 121 -1.77 -8.68 7.08
CA THR A 121 -0.79 -8.26 8.09
C THR A 121 -1.40 -7.35 9.15
N MET A 122 -2.39 -6.52 8.78
CA MET A 122 -3.13 -5.69 9.74
C MET A 122 -4.24 -6.45 10.47
N GLY A 123 -4.46 -7.73 10.17
CA GLY A 123 -5.56 -8.51 10.76
C GLY A 123 -6.94 -8.01 10.32
N ALA A 124 -7.07 -7.48 9.10
CA ALA A 124 -8.36 -7.10 8.56
C ALA A 124 -9.29 -8.31 8.49
N SER A 125 -10.59 -8.10 8.80
CA SER A 125 -11.59 -9.15 8.70
C SER A 125 -12.00 -9.37 7.25
N LEU A 126 -11.15 -10.07 6.49
CA LEU A 126 -11.37 -10.39 5.08
C LEU A 126 -12.43 -11.51 4.96
N GLU A 127 -13.56 -11.20 4.32
CA GLU A 127 -14.62 -12.19 4.08
C GLU A 127 -14.36 -13.02 2.83
N SER A 128 -13.94 -12.36 1.74
CA SER A 128 -13.66 -13.01 0.47
C SER A 128 -12.82 -12.12 -0.45
N ARG A 129 -12.36 -12.68 -1.57
CA ARG A 129 -11.67 -11.99 -2.65
C ARG A 129 -12.14 -12.50 -4.02
N ASP A 130 -12.29 -11.60 -4.97
CA ASP A 130 -12.59 -11.88 -6.38
C ASP A 130 -11.49 -11.23 -7.23
N GLU A 131 -10.45 -12.00 -7.51
CA GLU A 131 -9.25 -11.54 -8.26
C GLU A 131 -9.59 -11.13 -9.68
N ALA A 132 -10.53 -11.85 -10.34
CA ALA A 132 -10.95 -11.52 -11.70
C ALA A 132 -11.60 -10.13 -11.80
N LYS A 133 -12.13 -9.61 -10.69
CA LYS A 133 -12.71 -8.25 -10.60
C LYS A 133 -11.86 -7.28 -9.80
N GLY A 134 -10.71 -7.71 -9.29
CA GLY A 134 -9.88 -6.91 -8.41
C GLY A 134 -10.61 -6.47 -7.13
N LEU A 135 -11.41 -7.35 -6.49
CA LEU A 135 -12.21 -7.01 -5.30
C LEU A 135 -11.85 -7.76 -4.02
N TYR A 136 -11.49 -7.06 -2.96
CA TYR A 136 -11.46 -7.59 -1.59
C TYR A 136 -12.72 -7.17 -0.83
N PHE A 137 -13.33 -8.10 -0.09
CA PHE A 137 -14.50 -7.84 0.74
C PHE A 137 -14.05 -7.83 2.21
N VAL A 138 -14.04 -6.66 2.83
CA VAL A 138 -13.50 -6.45 4.18
C VAL A 138 -14.59 -5.98 5.11
N ARG A 139 -14.77 -6.71 6.21
CA ARG A 139 -15.62 -6.29 7.31
C ARG A 139 -14.87 -5.24 8.14
N TYR A 140 -15.44 -4.05 8.21
CA TYR A 140 -14.86 -2.90 8.89
C TYR A 140 -15.78 -2.39 9.98
N HIS A 141 -15.19 -2.07 11.12
CA HIS A 141 -15.87 -1.39 12.23
C HIS A 141 -15.49 0.07 12.19
N ASP A 142 -16.44 0.94 11.84
CA ASP A 142 -16.20 2.38 11.85
C ASP A 142 -16.10 2.90 13.29
N PRO A 143 -14.93 3.41 13.73
CA PRO A 143 -14.74 3.90 15.09
C PRO A 143 -15.57 5.16 15.38
N ASP A 144 -15.95 5.93 14.36
CA ASP A 144 -16.77 7.14 14.51
C ASP A 144 -18.27 6.88 14.31
N GLY A 145 -18.65 5.62 14.16
CA GLY A 145 -20.03 5.20 14.35
C GLY A 145 -21.04 5.81 13.39
N GLN A 146 -20.68 6.08 12.13
CA GLN A 146 -21.66 6.52 11.14
C GLN A 146 -22.56 5.35 10.74
N VAL A 147 -23.68 5.21 11.46
CA VAL A 147 -24.75 4.28 11.11
C VAL A 147 -25.32 4.72 9.76
N VAL A 148 -24.97 4.02 8.69
CA VAL A 148 -25.66 4.12 7.41
C VAL A 148 -27.11 3.72 7.65
N LYS A 149 -28.00 4.71 7.80
CA LYS A 149 -29.43 4.47 7.99
C LYS A 149 -30.02 3.95 6.67
N LYS A 150 -30.05 2.62 6.51
CA LYS A 150 -31.03 1.99 5.63
C LYS A 150 -32.44 2.29 6.17
N GLY A 151 -33.35 2.60 5.27
CA GLY A 151 -34.61 3.29 5.55
C GLY A 151 -35.53 2.62 6.58
N ILE A 152 -36.45 3.47 7.05
CA ILE A 152 -37.69 3.23 7.82
C ILE A 152 -37.64 3.55 9.34
N ASP A 153 -36.50 3.71 10.01
CA ASP A 153 -36.52 4.04 11.45
C ASP A 153 -36.27 5.53 11.77
N ARG A 154 -37.29 6.36 11.55
CA ARG A 154 -37.39 7.75 12.07
C ARG A 154 -38.15 7.87 13.39
N LEU A 155 -38.53 6.77 14.02
CA LEU A 155 -39.17 6.79 15.34
C LEU A 155 -38.43 5.87 16.30
N LYS A 156 -37.39 6.39 16.96
CA LYS A 156 -37.08 6.17 18.39
C LYS A 156 -35.71 6.76 18.73
N PHE A 157 -35.74 8.00 19.22
CA PHE A 157 -34.67 8.59 20.02
C PHE A 157 -34.67 7.94 21.40
N TRP A 158 -33.72 7.06 21.73
CA TRP A 158 -33.22 6.86 23.11
C TRP A 158 -31.75 6.44 23.04
N LYS A 159 -30.94 7.12 23.88
CA LYS A 159 -29.48 7.06 23.96
C LYS A 159 -28.96 5.66 24.29
N GLU A 160 -28.04 5.21 23.48
CA GLU A 160 -26.78 4.55 23.84
C GLU A 160 -25.88 4.73 22.61
N ALA A 161 -24.61 5.09 22.80
CA ALA A 161 -23.66 5.15 21.70
C ALA A 161 -23.44 3.71 21.20
N LYS A 162 -24.34 3.24 20.35
CA LYS A 162 -24.25 1.93 19.70
C LYS A 162 -22.98 1.95 18.89
N VAL A 163 -22.04 1.08 19.27
CA VAL A 163 -20.97 0.62 18.40
C VAL A 163 -21.60 0.32 17.05
N SER A 164 -21.16 1.02 15.99
CA SER A 164 -21.70 0.79 14.64
C SER A 164 -21.55 -0.69 14.30
N GLU A 165 -22.61 -1.27 13.76
CA GLU A 165 -22.55 -2.65 13.29
C GLU A 165 -21.48 -2.74 12.20
N PRO A 166 -20.62 -3.79 12.23
CA PRO A 166 -19.61 -3.97 11.22
C PRO A 166 -20.25 -4.02 9.82
N MET A 167 -19.80 -3.14 8.94
CA MET A 167 -20.21 -3.11 7.54
C MET A 167 -19.17 -3.78 6.66
N VAL A 168 -19.63 -4.38 5.56
CA VAL A 168 -18.73 -4.94 4.54
C VAL A 168 -18.46 -3.86 3.51
N TYR A 169 -17.18 -3.57 3.31
CA TYR A 169 -16.69 -2.70 2.25
C TYR A 169 -15.98 -3.52 1.18
N ARG A 170 -16.02 -3.02 -0.05
CA ARG A 170 -15.38 -3.58 -1.22
C ARG A 170 -14.19 -2.70 -1.59
N ILE A 171 -12.98 -3.23 -1.41
CA ILE A 171 -11.75 -2.57 -1.87
C ILE A 171 -11.52 -3.03 -3.30
N MET A 172 -11.61 -2.09 -4.24
CA MET A 172 -11.40 -2.37 -5.65
C MET A 172 -10.01 -1.89 -6.09
N VAL A 173 -9.24 -2.76 -6.72
CA VAL A 173 -7.99 -2.44 -7.41
C VAL A 173 -8.24 -2.53 -8.91
N SER A 174 -7.95 -1.45 -9.63
CA SER A 174 -8.16 -1.33 -11.08
C SER A 174 -6.99 -0.60 -11.71
N GLY A 175 -6.75 -0.76 -13.01
CA GLY A 175 -5.63 -0.13 -13.69
C GLY A 175 -5.07 -0.98 -14.83
N ASP A 176 -3.81 -0.78 -15.12
CA ASP A 176 -3.05 -1.46 -16.17
C ASP A 176 -1.71 -2.00 -15.64
N ASP A 177 -0.75 -2.25 -16.54
CA ASP A 177 0.56 -2.81 -16.21
C ASP A 177 1.54 -1.78 -15.61
N GLU A 178 1.20 -0.49 -15.64
CA GLU A 178 2.07 0.60 -15.18
C GLU A 178 1.51 1.31 -13.95
N ALA A 179 0.18 1.49 -13.88
CA ALA A 179 -0.47 2.23 -12.80
C ALA A 179 -1.77 1.58 -12.35
N SER A 180 -2.04 1.72 -11.05
CA SER A 180 -3.24 1.22 -10.40
C SER A 180 -3.94 2.30 -9.59
N MET A 181 -5.26 2.14 -9.46
CA MET A 181 -6.13 2.94 -8.63
C MET A 181 -6.87 2.02 -7.67
N VAL A 182 -6.80 2.35 -6.38
CA VAL A 182 -7.54 1.67 -5.30
C VAL A 182 -8.69 2.57 -4.84
N THR A 183 -9.91 2.03 -4.83
CA THR A 183 -11.14 2.73 -4.42
C THR A 183 -11.94 1.91 -3.42
N ILE A 184 -12.84 2.57 -2.68
CA ILE A 184 -13.70 1.93 -1.69
C ILE A 184 -15.15 2.00 -2.14
N GLN A 185 -15.81 0.84 -2.14
CA GLN A 185 -17.23 0.69 -2.43
C GLN A 185 -17.95 0.09 -1.22
N ASP A 186 -19.26 0.30 -1.15
CA ASP A 186 -20.12 -0.34 -0.16
C ASP A 186 -20.36 -1.82 -0.53
N GLU A 187 -21.12 -2.54 0.31
CA GLU A 187 -21.50 -3.93 0.05
C GLU A 187 -22.20 -4.15 -1.31
N ASN A 188 -22.88 -3.12 -1.83
CA ASN A 188 -23.65 -3.15 -3.08
C ASN A 188 -22.82 -2.73 -4.30
N GLY A 189 -21.56 -2.30 -4.10
CA GLY A 189 -20.69 -1.78 -5.15
C GLY A 189 -20.92 -0.33 -5.52
N GLN A 190 -21.67 0.44 -4.71
CA GLN A 190 -21.73 1.89 -4.85
C GLN A 190 -20.48 2.54 -4.26
N ALA A 191 -20.01 3.62 -4.87
CA ALA A 191 -18.90 4.41 -4.33
C ALA A 191 -19.26 4.98 -2.95
N VAL A 192 -18.28 4.97 -2.04
CA VAL A 192 -18.46 5.46 -0.67
C VAL A 192 -17.78 6.82 -0.56
N HIS A 193 -18.53 7.91 -0.54
CA HIS A 193 -17.94 9.26 -0.41
C HIS A 193 -18.08 9.78 1.01
N ASN A 194 -17.26 9.26 1.93
CA ASN A 194 -17.27 9.66 3.34
C ASN A 194 -15.91 9.49 4.03
N ASP A 195 -15.84 9.88 5.29
CA ASP A 195 -14.60 9.78 6.09
C ASP A 195 -14.09 8.35 6.26
N THR A 196 -14.94 7.34 6.11
CA THR A 196 -14.55 5.92 6.19
C THR A 196 -13.76 5.49 4.97
N GLU A 197 -14.16 5.90 3.76
CA GLU A 197 -13.35 5.70 2.55
C GLU A 197 -11.95 6.29 2.75
N LYS A 198 -11.88 7.57 3.13
CA LYS A 198 -10.61 8.27 3.33
C LYS A 198 -9.70 7.57 4.33
N ARG A 199 -10.26 7.10 5.46
CA ARG A 199 -9.49 6.38 6.49
C ARG A 199 -8.95 5.05 6.00
N ILE A 200 -9.78 4.25 5.33
CA ILE A 200 -9.32 2.97 4.77
C ILE A 200 -8.19 3.21 3.77
N LEU A 201 -8.34 4.19 2.87
CA LEU A 201 -7.32 4.53 1.88
C LEU A 201 -6.03 5.07 2.51
N LEU A 202 -6.11 5.88 3.57
CA LEU A 202 -4.92 6.35 4.31
C LEU A 202 -4.16 5.20 4.97
N VAL A 203 -4.87 4.23 5.55
CA VAL A 203 -4.24 3.04 6.13
C VAL A 203 -3.55 2.21 5.04
N LEU A 204 -4.18 2.06 3.87
CA LEU A 204 -3.55 1.38 2.74
C LEU A 204 -2.34 2.18 2.22
N GLN A 205 -2.44 3.50 2.12
CA GLN A 205 -1.35 4.36 1.68
C GLN A 205 -0.10 4.19 2.56
N GLU A 206 -0.27 4.22 3.89
CA GLU A 206 0.83 4.06 4.85
C GLU A 206 1.55 2.70 4.70
N ARG A 207 0.85 1.67 4.22
CA ARG A 207 1.35 0.29 4.15
C ARG A 207 1.81 -0.14 2.76
N LEU A 208 1.37 0.56 1.72
CA LEU A 208 1.79 0.35 0.33
C LEU A 208 3.01 1.20 -0.05
N GLY A 209 3.29 2.26 0.73
CA GLY A 209 4.47 3.11 0.64
C GLY A 209 5.75 2.46 1.14
#